data_AF-A0A2H9PRR0-F1
#
_entry.id   AF-A0A2H9PRR0-F1
#
_cell.length_a   1.000
_cell.length_b   1.000
_cell.length_c   1.000
_cell.angle_alpha   90.00
_cell.angle_beta   90.00
_cell.angle_gamma   90.00
#
_symmetry.space_group_name_H-M   'P 1'
#
loop_
_entity.id
_entity.type
_entity.pdbx_description
1 polymer ?
#
loop_
_entity_poly.entity_id
_entity_poly.type
_entity_poly.pdbx_seq_one_letter_code
_entity_poly.pdbx_strand_id
1 'polypeptide(L)'
;MNKKIELLRKGEKIALLSSLISFILAILKGIVGLLSNSVVLIADALESATDIASGLASFFGLRIAQKKPDKKFPYGYYKAENIASLFIGILIIYAAINLLIVSYHRLFSISEIGYGYIPLIVVAVSAITSLLTSIYLKKKGNQLNIQSLIANSKDRLKDFFVSIVIFIVIALKNIPYIEGIVSILISLVVLRMGILTARDAIFSLMDVSPSKELEKKVKKIISSISGVEDVKHIMLRSSGPFIFGESHVKIRKHVNVNRAHEIADKIEEKIKKNVKQIESFTIHIEPFKSPKQKIVIPIKQNNGLDSAVIDHFGRADNFIFVNIDSKKIKSFYVKKNPFKEKKVRAGLSAVKFVIKEKINLLITQQMGDISFHTLRDNLVDIYKTKGKTVKNVLENLIKNNLEKLEKPTRRKE
;
A
#
# COMPACT_ATOMS: atom_id res chain seq x y z
N MET A 1 18.12 -8.20 9.21
CA MET A 1 18.62 -6.81 9.11
C MET A 1 19.81 -6.68 8.15
N ASN A 2 20.82 -7.57 8.22
CA ASN A 2 22.05 -7.47 7.41
C ASN A 2 21.84 -7.42 5.88
N LYS A 3 20.94 -8.24 5.33
CA LYS A 3 20.67 -8.27 3.88
C LYS A 3 20.07 -6.97 3.33
N LYS A 4 19.34 -6.21 4.16
CA LYS A 4 18.66 -4.95 3.77
C LYS A 4 19.66 -3.82 3.62
N ILE A 5 20.52 -3.69 4.62
CA ILE A 5 21.65 -2.76 4.60
C ILE A 5 22.60 -3.12 3.45
N GLU A 6 22.81 -4.41 3.17
CA GLU A 6 23.63 -4.83 2.04
C GLU A 6 23.07 -4.37 0.68
N LEU A 7 21.74 -4.45 0.46
CA LEU A 7 21.10 -3.93 -0.76
C LEU A 7 21.29 -2.42 -0.90
N LEU A 8 21.07 -1.67 0.18
CA LEU A 8 21.27 -0.23 0.22
C LEU A 8 22.73 0.16 -0.01
N ARG A 9 23.69 -0.56 0.58
CA ARG A 9 25.14 -0.37 0.35
C ARG A 9 25.54 -0.64 -1.09
N LYS A 10 24.95 -1.67 -1.73
CA LYS A 10 25.16 -1.92 -3.16
C LYS A 10 24.67 -0.75 -3.98
N GLY A 11 23.47 -0.23 -3.68
CA GLY A 11 22.94 0.97 -4.32
C GLY A 11 23.83 2.20 -4.11
N GLU A 12 24.29 2.43 -2.88
CA GLU A 12 25.18 3.53 -2.51
C GLU A 12 26.47 3.50 -3.34
N LYS A 13 27.13 2.34 -3.43
CA LYS A 13 28.33 2.16 -4.26
C LYS A 13 28.07 2.45 -5.74
N ILE A 14 26.92 2.03 -6.25
CA ILE A 14 26.52 2.30 -7.64
C ILE A 14 26.28 3.79 -7.88
N ALA A 15 25.59 4.48 -6.95
CA ALA A 15 25.38 5.92 -7.01
C ALA A 15 26.71 6.69 -6.97
N LEU A 16 27.63 6.27 -6.09
CA LEU A 16 28.96 6.86 -5.99
C LEU A 16 29.76 6.68 -7.28
N LEU A 17 29.78 5.46 -7.84
CA LEU A 17 30.47 5.17 -9.10
C LEU A 17 29.93 6.04 -10.25
N SER A 18 28.61 6.16 -10.38
CA SER A 18 28.01 7.04 -11.39
C SER A 18 28.37 8.51 -11.18
N SER A 19 28.45 8.97 -9.92
CA SER A 19 28.82 10.35 -9.60
C SER A 19 30.29 10.62 -9.98
N LEU A 20 31.18 9.65 -9.72
CA LEU A 20 32.59 9.73 -10.12
C LEU A 20 32.77 9.78 -11.63
N ILE A 21 32.04 8.95 -12.38
CA ILE A 21 32.06 8.99 -13.86
C ILE A 21 31.67 10.39 -14.36
N SER A 22 30.63 10.97 -13.77
CA SER A 22 30.11 12.28 -14.16
C SER A 22 31.09 13.40 -13.82
N PHE A 23 31.75 13.30 -12.66
CA PHE A 23 32.82 14.21 -12.26
C PHE A 23 34.00 14.18 -13.24
N ILE A 24 34.45 12.98 -13.64
CA ILE A 24 35.53 12.82 -14.63
C ILE A 24 35.12 13.41 -15.99
N LEU A 25 33.88 13.17 -16.44
CA LEU A 25 33.37 13.76 -17.68
C LEU A 25 33.31 15.28 -17.60
N ALA A 26 32.86 15.85 -16.49
CA ALA A 26 32.80 17.29 -16.28
C ALA A 26 34.19 17.94 -16.40
N ILE A 27 35.22 17.34 -15.76
CA ILE A 27 36.61 17.81 -15.87
C ILE A 27 37.10 17.71 -17.31
N LEU A 28 36.87 16.58 -17.98
CA LEU A 28 37.30 16.38 -19.37
C LEU A 28 36.68 17.43 -20.30
N LYS A 29 35.36 17.66 -20.18
CA LYS A 29 34.65 18.71 -20.92
C LYS A 29 35.22 20.09 -20.62
N GLY A 30 35.47 20.41 -19.36
CA GLY A 30 36.03 21.69 -18.94
C GLY A 30 37.42 21.96 -19.53
N ILE A 31 38.34 21.00 -19.41
CA ILE A 31 39.71 21.11 -19.95
C ILE A 31 39.67 21.27 -21.47
N VAL A 32 38.96 20.39 -22.18
CA VAL A 32 38.88 20.46 -23.63
C VAL A 32 38.16 21.73 -24.06
N GLY A 33 37.15 22.18 -23.32
CA GLY A 33 36.40 23.41 -23.59
C GLY A 33 37.30 24.64 -23.52
N LEU A 34 38.15 24.72 -22.51
CA LEU A 34 39.14 25.80 -22.38
C LEU A 34 40.19 25.75 -23.49
N LEU A 35 40.77 24.57 -23.76
CA LEU A 35 41.81 24.41 -24.79
C LEU A 35 41.29 24.67 -26.21
N SER A 36 40.03 24.35 -26.47
CA SER A 36 39.39 24.57 -27.78
C SER A 36 38.62 25.90 -27.87
N ASN A 37 38.65 26.72 -26.81
CA ASN A 37 37.85 27.94 -26.65
C ASN A 37 36.35 27.72 -26.96
N SER A 38 35.84 26.53 -26.64
CA SER A 38 34.47 26.12 -26.94
C SER A 38 33.53 26.50 -25.80
N VAL A 39 32.81 27.61 -25.98
CA VAL A 39 31.78 28.09 -25.04
C VAL A 39 30.73 27.00 -24.76
N VAL A 40 30.38 26.21 -25.78
CA VAL A 40 29.38 25.14 -25.64
C VAL A 40 29.88 23.99 -24.76
N LEU A 41 31.15 23.60 -24.88
CA LEU A 41 31.70 22.53 -24.05
C LEU A 41 31.96 23.02 -22.60
N ILE A 42 32.30 24.28 -22.42
CA ILE A 42 32.39 24.92 -21.09
C ILE A 42 31.01 24.95 -20.42
N ALA A 43 29.97 25.34 -21.15
CA ALA A 43 28.60 25.33 -20.64
C ALA A 43 28.13 23.91 -20.27
N ASP A 44 28.44 22.91 -21.09
CA ASP A 44 28.14 21.49 -20.80
C ASP A 44 28.92 20.95 -19.58
N ALA A 45 30.15 21.42 -19.37
CA ALA A 45 30.92 21.11 -18.16
C ALA A 45 30.28 21.71 -16.89
N LEU A 46 29.75 22.94 -16.97
CA LEU A 46 29.02 23.57 -15.87
C LEU A 46 27.69 22.87 -15.59
N GLU A 47 26.96 22.48 -16.62
CA GLU A 47 25.72 21.70 -16.47
C GLU A 47 25.97 20.35 -15.78
N SER A 48 27.13 19.74 -16.06
CA SER A 48 27.54 18.48 -15.41
C SER A 48 27.66 18.60 -13.87
N ALA A 49 27.74 19.82 -13.31
CA ALA A 49 27.64 20.06 -11.87
C ALA A 49 26.26 19.69 -11.30
N THR A 50 25.19 20.00 -12.02
CA THR A 50 23.81 19.58 -11.66
C THR A 50 23.73 18.06 -11.60
N ASP A 51 24.36 17.38 -12.55
CA ASP A 51 24.29 15.92 -12.58
C ASP A 51 25.14 15.28 -11.47
N ILE A 52 26.29 15.87 -11.13
CA ILE A 52 27.07 15.46 -9.97
C ILE A 52 26.23 15.64 -8.69
N ALA A 53 25.50 16.76 -8.58
CA ALA A 53 24.59 17.01 -7.46
C ALA A 53 23.46 15.95 -7.40
N SER A 54 22.86 15.57 -8.52
CA SER A 54 21.89 14.47 -8.59
C SER A 54 22.48 13.14 -8.12
N GLY A 55 23.70 12.82 -8.56
CA GLY A 55 24.42 11.61 -8.15
C GLY A 55 24.72 11.58 -6.64
N LEU A 56 25.21 12.70 -6.10
CA LEU A 56 25.47 12.86 -4.68
C LEU A 56 24.19 12.81 -3.85
N ALA A 57 23.10 13.42 -4.31
CA ALA A 57 21.79 13.31 -3.65
C ALA A 57 21.35 11.85 -3.53
N SER A 58 21.50 11.07 -4.62
CA SER A 58 21.24 9.62 -4.61
C SER A 58 22.12 8.89 -3.61
N PHE A 59 23.42 9.18 -3.59
CA PHE A 59 24.40 8.60 -2.65
C PHE A 59 24.04 8.91 -1.18
N PHE A 60 23.84 10.18 -0.84
CA PHE A 60 23.51 10.60 0.52
C PHE A 60 22.15 10.08 0.98
N GLY A 61 21.13 10.09 0.11
CA GLY A 61 19.82 9.52 0.41
C GLY A 61 19.91 8.04 0.78
N LEU A 62 20.69 7.26 0.01
CA LEU A 62 20.96 5.85 0.29
C LEU A 62 21.78 5.63 1.56
N ARG A 63 22.76 6.49 1.84
CA ARG A 63 23.57 6.42 3.05
C ARG A 63 22.75 6.73 4.30
N ILE A 64 21.84 7.70 4.23
CA ILE A 64 20.93 8.04 5.32
C ILE A 64 19.91 6.91 5.53
N ALA A 65 19.37 6.33 4.46
CA ALA A 65 18.42 5.22 4.52
C ALA A 65 18.98 3.94 5.21
N GLN A 66 20.30 3.81 5.32
CA GLN A 66 20.94 2.70 6.03
C GLN A 66 20.97 2.88 7.55
N LYS A 67 20.66 4.07 8.08
CA LYS A 67 20.61 4.30 9.52
C LYS A 67 19.56 3.38 10.15
N LYS A 68 19.93 2.76 11.27
CA LYS A 68 19.01 1.91 12.04
C LYS A 68 17.86 2.77 12.59
N PRO A 69 16.67 2.19 12.78
CA PRO A 69 15.59 2.85 13.49
C PRO A 69 16.02 3.32 14.88
N ASP A 70 15.46 4.44 15.32
CA ASP A 70 15.69 5.03 16.64
C ASP A 70 14.35 5.53 17.23
N LYS A 71 14.39 6.16 18.41
CA LYS A 71 13.18 6.67 19.08
C LYS A 71 12.43 7.74 18.27
N LYS A 72 13.14 8.53 17.45
CA LYS A 72 12.56 9.58 16.61
C LYS A 72 11.99 9.01 15.31
N PHE A 73 12.66 7.99 14.74
CA PHE A 73 12.25 7.31 13.52
C PHE A 73 12.12 5.80 13.76
N PRO A 74 11.01 5.33 14.36
CA PRO A 74 10.82 3.93 14.74
C PRO A 74 10.72 2.98 13.53
N TYR A 75 10.34 3.50 12.36
CA TYR A 75 10.31 2.76 11.09
C TYR A 75 11.61 2.88 10.28
N GLY A 76 12.62 3.58 10.81
CA GLY A 76 13.88 3.85 10.13
C GLY A 76 13.84 5.02 9.16
N TYR A 77 14.94 5.19 8.45
CA TYR A 77 15.22 6.37 7.60
C TYR A 77 14.99 6.12 6.10
N TYR A 78 14.27 5.06 5.73
CA TYR A 78 14.17 4.61 4.34
C TYR A 78 13.59 5.67 3.39
N LYS A 79 12.66 6.52 3.85
CA LYS A 79 12.10 7.62 3.05
C LYS A 79 13.13 8.68 2.62
N ALA A 80 14.31 8.74 3.23
CA ALA A 80 15.39 9.62 2.77
C ALA A 80 15.78 9.35 1.30
N GLU A 81 15.60 8.11 0.84
CA GLU A 81 15.82 7.72 -0.55
C GLU A 81 14.74 8.30 -1.48
N ASN A 82 13.47 8.36 -1.05
CA ASN A 82 12.40 8.99 -1.83
C ASN A 82 12.58 10.51 -1.88
N ILE A 83 13.06 11.13 -0.79
CA ILE A 83 13.40 12.56 -0.76
C ILE A 83 14.54 12.86 -1.74
N ALA A 84 15.59 12.03 -1.77
CA ALA A 84 16.66 12.16 -2.76
C ALA A 84 16.12 12.04 -4.20
N SER A 85 15.21 11.08 -4.44
CA SER A 85 14.56 10.91 -5.75
C SER A 85 13.75 12.15 -6.17
N LEU A 86 13.05 12.78 -5.22
CA LEU A 86 12.31 14.02 -5.45
C LEU A 86 13.25 15.17 -5.81
N PHE A 87 14.35 15.32 -5.05
CA PHE A 87 15.35 16.34 -5.32
C PHE A 87 15.96 16.19 -6.73
N ILE A 88 16.31 14.97 -7.14
CA ILE A 88 16.79 14.69 -8.50
C ILE A 88 15.71 15.05 -9.54
N GLY A 89 14.45 14.69 -9.29
CA GLY A 89 13.33 15.07 -10.16
C GLY A 89 13.21 16.58 -10.36
N ILE A 90 13.41 17.36 -9.28
CA ILE A 90 13.40 18.82 -9.33
C ILE A 90 14.59 19.35 -10.14
N LEU A 91 15.79 18.80 -9.97
CA LEU A 91 16.96 19.19 -10.77
C LEU A 91 16.75 18.94 -12.27
N ILE A 92 16.15 17.81 -12.64
CA ILE A 92 15.81 17.51 -14.04
C ILE A 92 14.81 18.54 -14.59
N ILE A 93 13.78 18.91 -13.81
CA ILE A 93 12.81 19.93 -14.21
C ILE A 93 13.50 21.29 -14.39
N TYR A 94 14.35 21.67 -13.45
CA TYR A 94 15.12 22.90 -13.50
C TYR A 94 15.99 22.97 -14.77
N ALA A 95 16.77 21.92 -15.04
CA ALA A 95 17.58 21.81 -16.25
C ALA A 95 16.73 21.89 -17.53
N ALA A 96 15.57 21.23 -17.55
CA ALA A 96 14.67 21.26 -18.70
C ALA A 96 14.07 22.65 -18.96
N ILE A 97 13.70 23.39 -17.90
CA ILE A 97 13.18 24.75 -18.00
C ILE A 97 14.28 25.69 -18.52
N ASN A 98 15.49 25.60 -17.97
CA ASN A 98 16.64 26.39 -18.46
C ASN A 98 16.92 26.11 -19.94
N LEU A 99 16.94 24.84 -20.33
CA LEU A 99 17.11 24.45 -21.73
C LEU A 99 16.00 25.03 -22.60
N LEU A 100 14.74 25.00 -22.14
CA LEU A 100 13.61 25.56 -22.89
C LEU A 100 13.74 27.09 -23.07
N ILE A 101 14.14 27.82 -22.02
CA ILE A 101 14.38 29.27 -22.09
C ILE A 101 15.49 29.60 -23.10
N VAL A 102 16.64 28.91 -23.00
CA VAL A 102 17.75 29.10 -23.94
C VAL A 102 17.33 28.76 -25.37
N SER A 103 16.57 27.69 -25.55
CA SER A 103 16.08 27.24 -26.85
C SER A 103 15.07 28.21 -27.48
N TYR A 104 14.23 28.85 -26.65
CA TYR A 104 13.29 29.87 -27.10
C TYR A 104 14.02 31.09 -27.66
N HIS A 105 15.07 31.59 -26.99
CA HIS A 105 15.88 32.67 -27.53
C HIS A 105 16.59 32.28 -28.84
N ARG A 106 17.02 31.01 -28.96
CA ARG A 106 17.64 30.47 -30.18
C ARG A 106 16.71 30.34 -31.38
N LEU A 107 15.39 30.43 -31.20
CA LEU A 107 14.45 30.51 -32.34
C LEU A 107 14.59 31.82 -33.13
N PHE A 108 15.14 32.87 -32.52
CA PHE A 108 15.22 34.20 -33.14
C PHE A 108 16.66 34.61 -33.48
N SER A 109 17.65 33.75 -33.22
CA SER A 109 19.05 33.99 -33.53
C SER A 109 19.56 32.95 -34.53
N ILE A 110 20.24 33.41 -35.58
CA ILE A 110 20.97 32.52 -36.49
C ILE A 110 22.30 32.19 -35.83
N SER A 111 22.47 30.93 -35.46
CA SER A 111 23.68 30.46 -34.80
C SER A 111 24.81 30.29 -35.83
N GLU A 112 25.88 31.06 -35.68
CA GLU A 112 27.15 30.80 -36.38
C GLU A 112 27.86 29.64 -35.69
N ILE A 113 27.42 28.42 -36.00
CA ILE A 113 27.92 27.23 -35.33
C ILE A 113 29.26 26.82 -35.94
N GLY A 114 30.35 27.31 -35.33
CA GLY A 114 31.71 26.82 -35.56
C GLY A 114 32.11 25.77 -34.53
N TYR A 115 31.55 24.55 -34.59
CA TYR A 115 32.04 23.47 -33.74
C TYR A 115 33.33 22.87 -34.32
N GLY A 116 34.43 22.99 -33.58
CA GLY A 116 35.65 22.23 -33.88
C GLY A 116 35.43 20.72 -33.75
N TYR A 117 36.17 19.92 -34.51
CA TYR A 117 36.06 18.46 -34.49
C TYR A 117 36.33 17.85 -33.09
N ILE A 118 37.25 18.45 -32.33
CA ILE A 118 37.62 17.98 -30.98
C ILE A 118 36.43 18.08 -29.99
N PRO A 119 35.77 19.25 -29.81
CA PRO A 119 34.55 19.35 -29.01
C PRO A 119 33.47 18.32 -29.37
N LEU A 120 33.26 18.04 -30.66
CA LEU A 120 32.24 17.08 -31.11
C LEU A 120 32.54 15.65 -30.70
N ILE A 121 33.81 15.23 -30.77
CA ILE A 121 34.24 13.92 -30.30
C ILE A 121 33.98 13.79 -28.80
N VAL A 122 34.28 14.83 -28.01
CA VAL A 122 34.04 14.82 -26.55
C VAL A 122 32.55 14.74 -26.23
N VAL A 123 31.71 15.51 -26.92
CA VAL A 123 30.24 15.42 -26.79
C VAL A 123 29.74 14.02 -27.15
N ALA A 124 30.25 13.42 -28.24
CA ALA A 124 29.88 12.06 -28.65
C ALA A 124 30.22 11.02 -27.57
N VAL A 125 31.45 11.07 -27.06
CA VAL A 125 31.92 10.17 -26.00
C VAL A 125 31.07 10.36 -24.74
N SER A 126 30.83 11.61 -24.32
CA SER A 126 29.98 11.91 -23.18
C SER A 126 28.55 11.37 -23.33
N ALA A 127 27.96 11.53 -24.52
CA ALA A 127 26.62 11.02 -24.82
C ALA A 127 26.54 9.49 -24.67
N ILE A 128 27.51 8.78 -25.24
CA ILE A 128 27.60 7.32 -25.17
C ILE A 128 27.79 6.86 -23.72
N THR A 129 28.72 7.49 -22.98
CA THR A 129 28.96 7.16 -21.56
C THR A 129 27.71 7.42 -20.72
N SER A 130 26.98 8.50 -20.97
CA SER A 130 25.74 8.84 -20.27
C SER A 130 24.63 7.82 -20.56
N LEU A 131 24.48 7.40 -21.82
CA LEU A 131 23.52 6.35 -22.19
C LEU A 131 23.85 5.01 -21.51
N LEU A 132 25.10 4.56 -21.56
CA LEU A 132 25.53 3.31 -20.95
C LEU A 132 25.32 3.33 -19.43
N THR A 133 25.67 4.46 -18.79
CA THR A 133 25.47 4.66 -17.35
C THR A 133 23.98 4.69 -17.02
N SER A 134 23.14 5.34 -17.82
CA SER A 134 21.68 5.36 -17.67
C SER A 134 21.10 3.95 -17.70
N ILE A 135 21.47 3.14 -18.70
CA ILE A 135 20.99 1.76 -18.84
C ILE A 135 21.41 0.93 -17.62
N TYR A 136 22.65 1.06 -17.18
CA TYR A 136 23.17 0.36 -16.00
C TYR A 136 22.42 0.76 -14.72
N LEU A 137 22.25 2.07 -14.48
CA LEU A 137 21.54 2.61 -13.31
C LEU A 137 20.08 2.18 -13.30
N LYS A 138 19.38 2.25 -14.45
CA LYS A 138 17.98 1.84 -14.55
C LYS A 138 17.82 0.35 -14.26
N LYS A 139 18.70 -0.49 -14.82
CA LYS A 139 18.71 -1.94 -14.57
C LYS A 139 18.92 -2.24 -13.09
N LYS A 140 19.92 -1.62 -12.45
CA LYS A 140 20.22 -1.83 -11.04
C LYS A 140 19.18 -1.23 -10.11
N GLY A 141 18.66 -0.06 -10.41
CA GLY A 141 17.56 0.59 -9.70
C GLY A 141 16.32 -0.29 -9.67
N ASN A 142 15.91 -0.85 -10.82
CA ASN A 142 14.77 -1.78 -10.87
C ASN A 142 15.04 -3.09 -10.13
N GLN A 143 16.24 -3.67 -10.25
CA GLN A 143 16.62 -4.92 -9.57
C GLN A 143 16.63 -4.78 -8.04
N LEU A 144 17.09 -3.62 -7.54
CA LEU A 144 17.23 -3.33 -6.11
C LEU A 144 16.02 -2.59 -5.54
N ASN A 145 15.05 -2.20 -6.39
CA ASN A 145 13.91 -1.35 -6.06
C ASN A 145 14.31 0.03 -5.52
N ILE A 146 15.39 0.63 -6.03
CA ILE A 146 15.90 1.93 -5.58
C ILE A 146 15.49 3.00 -6.59
N GLN A 147 14.55 3.84 -6.19
CA GLN A 147 13.98 4.94 -6.96
C GLN A 147 15.00 6.05 -7.26
N SER A 148 15.94 6.33 -6.36
CA SER A 148 16.95 7.38 -6.52
C SER A 148 17.98 7.02 -7.59
N LEU A 149 18.23 5.72 -7.81
CA LEU A 149 19.03 5.23 -8.94
C LEU A 149 18.25 5.32 -10.24
N ILE A 150 16.94 5.05 -10.23
CA ILE A 150 16.08 5.22 -11.40
C ILE A 150 15.98 6.70 -11.77
N ALA A 151 15.85 7.60 -10.80
CA ALA A 151 15.85 9.04 -11.00
C ALA A 151 17.19 9.51 -11.60
N ASN A 152 18.32 9.10 -11.01
CA ASN A 152 19.65 9.39 -11.54
C ASN A 152 19.84 8.80 -12.96
N SER A 153 19.25 7.64 -13.27
CA SER A 153 19.27 7.11 -14.64
C SER A 153 18.56 8.00 -15.65
N LYS A 154 17.46 8.66 -15.25
CA LYS A 154 16.71 9.59 -16.11
C LYS A 154 17.47 10.90 -16.29
N ASP A 155 18.18 11.35 -15.26
CA ASP A 155 19.10 12.49 -15.36
C ASP A 155 20.23 12.20 -16.36
N ARG A 156 20.86 11.02 -16.32
CA ARG A 156 21.85 10.62 -17.35
C ARG A 156 21.26 10.50 -18.76
N LEU A 157 19.99 10.11 -18.85
CA LEU A 157 19.31 10.02 -20.13
C LEU A 157 18.99 11.41 -20.70
N LYS A 158 18.75 12.42 -19.85
CA LYS A 158 18.67 13.82 -20.27
C LYS A 158 19.96 14.23 -20.97
N ASP A 159 21.14 13.96 -20.39
CA ASP A 159 22.44 14.35 -20.97
C ASP A 159 22.60 13.80 -22.39
N PHE A 160 22.22 12.53 -22.59
CA PHE A 160 22.22 11.88 -23.91
C PHE A 160 21.28 12.59 -24.90
N PHE A 161 20.05 12.91 -24.50
CA PHE A 161 19.11 13.63 -25.36
C PHE A 161 19.61 15.04 -25.71
N VAL A 162 20.21 15.75 -24.75
CA VAL A 162 20.81 17.07 -25.00
C VAL A 162 21.97 16.96 -25.99
N SER A 163 22.82 15.92 -25.87
CA SER A 163 23.88 15.70 -26.86
C SER A 163 23.34 15.35 -28.24
N ILE A 164 22.24 14.60 -28.36
CA ILE A 164 21.59 14.32 -29.65
C ILE A 164 21.18 15.61 -30.36
N VAL A 165 20.67 16.60 -29.62
CA VAL A 165 20.32 17.92 -30.19
C VAL A 165 21.52 18.49 -30.95
N ILE A 166 22.70 18.50 -30.33
CA ILE A 166 23.92 19.03 -30.93
C ILE A 166 24.22 18.33 -32.27
N PHE A 167 24.14 16.99 -32.32
CA PHE A 167 24.36 16.24 -33.56
C PHE A 167 23.32 16.54 -34.65
N ILE A 168 22.04 16.64 -34.30
CA ILE A 168 20.98 16.96 -35.25
C ILE A 168 21.18 18.37 -35.83
N VAL A 169 21.50 19.34 -34.96
CA VAL A 169 21.72 20.73 -35.34
C VAL A 169 22.89 20.86 -36.32
N ILE A 170 23.97 20.11 -36.10
CA ILE A 170 25.12 20.10 -37.01
C ILE A 170 24.77 19.47 -38.36
N ALA A 171 24.04 18.35 -38.34
CA ALA A 171 23.61 17.67 -39.56
C ALA A 171 22.67 18.55 -40.41
N LEU A 172 21.87 19.40 -39.75
CA LEU A 172 20.87 20.27 -40.39
C LEU A 172 21.26 21.75 -40.39
N LYS A 173 22.55 22.07 -40.22
CA LYS A 173 23.05 23.45 -40.04
C LYS A 173 22.63 24.47 -41.10
N ASN A 174 22.23 24.01 -42.28
CA ASN A 174 21.78 24.86 -43.40
C ASN A 174 20.33 25.33 -43.27
N ILE A 175 19.56 24.77 -42.32
CA ILE A 175 18.16 25.15 -42.07
C ILE A 175 18.14 26.20 -40.95
N PRO A 176 17.71 27.44 -41.22
CA PRO A 176 17.65 28.47 -40.19
C PRO A 176 16.67 28.05 -39.08
N TYR A 177 16.97 28.44 -37.84
CA TYR A 177 16.14 28.21 -36.64
C TYR A 177 15.97 26.74 -36.20
N ILE A 178 16.57 25.77 -36.90
CA ILE A 178 16.43 24.34 -36.59
C ILE A 178 16.91 24.01 -35.17
N GLU A 179 17.94 24.72 -34.68
CA GLU A 179 18.47 24.56 -33.33
C GLU A 179 17.43 24.88 -32.26
N GLY A 180 16.73 26.02 -32.38
CA GLY A 180 15.67 26.38 -31.43
C GLY A 180 14.54 25.35 -31.43
N ILE A 181 14.09 24.91 -32.62
CA ILE A 181 12.98 23.95 -32.75
C ILE A 181 13.33 22.60 -32.12
N VAL A 182 14.47 22.01 -32.51
CA VAL A 182 14.89 20.69 -32.02
C VAL A 182 15.15 20.73 -30.51
N SER A 183 15.79 21.80 -30.02
CA SER A 183 16.08 21.96 -28.59
C SER A 183 14.80 22.13 -27.76
N ILE A 184 13.80 22.86 -28.26
CA ILE A 184 12.47 22.95 -27.61
C ILE A 184 11.82 21.58 -27.52
N LEU A 185 11.76 20.83 -28.63
CA LEU A 185 11.13 19.50 -28.63
C LEU A 185 11.78 18.56 -27.61
N ILE A 186 13.12 18.53 -27.56
CA ILE A 186 13.86 17.72 -26.59
C ILE A 186 13.65 18.23 -25.16
N SER A 187 13.65 19.54 -24.93
CA SER A 187 13.41 20.11 -23.60
C SER A 187 12.04 19.70 -23.03
N LEU A 188 10.99 19.60 -23.87
CA LEU A 188 9.66 19.13 -23.46
C LEU A 188 9.67 17.65 -23.06
N VAL A 189 10.43 16.81 -23.77
CA VAL A 189 10.61 15.39 -23.43
C VAL A 189 11.31 15.26 -22.08
N VAL A 190 12.40 16.00 -21.86
CA VAL A 190 13.14 16.02 -20.59
C VAL A 190 12.25 16.55 -19.46
N LEU A 191 11.51 17.64 -19.70
CA LEU A 191 10.60 18.22 -18.71
C LEU A 191 9.56 17.20 -18.25
N ARG A 192 8.96 16.46 -19.19
CA ARG A 192 8.03 15.37 -18.88
C ARG A 192 8.71 14.29 -18.03
N MET A 193 9.96 13.92 -18.34
CA MET A 193 10.72 12.95 -17.53
C MET A 193 10.96 13.44 -16.10
N GLY A 194 11.29 14.73 -15.93
CA GLY A 194 11.44 15.37 -14.62
C GLY A 194 10.14 15.36 -13.82
N ILE A 195 9.04 15.81 -14.43
CA ILE A 195 7.70 15.83 -13.80
C ILE A 195 7.26 14.43 -13.36
N LEU A 196 7.42 13.42 -14.22
CA LEU A 196 7.08 12.05 -13.85
C LEU A 196 7.93 11.54 -12.68
N THR A 197 9.23 11.89 -12.65
CA THR A 197 10.14 11.49 -11.57
C THR A 197 9.77 12.14 -10.24
N ALA A 198 9.51 13.44 -10.24
CA ALA A 198 9.06 14.16 -9.06
C ALA A 198 7.71 13.63 -8.56
N ARG A 199 6.74 13.42 -9.47
CA ARG A 199 5.44 12.83 -9.14
C ARG A 199 5.58 11.46 -8.49
N ASP A 200 6.37 10.56 -9.09
CA ASP A 200 6.56 9.21 -8.55
C ASP A 200 7.21 9.25 -7.15
N ALA A 201 8.11 10.21 -6.90
CA ALA A 201 8.71 10.40 -5.58
C ALA A 201 7.70 10.96 -4.56
N ILE A 202 6.89 11.95 -4.94
CA ILE A 202 5.80 12.51 -4.11
C ILE A 202 4.78 11.42 -3.77
N PHE A 203 4.38 10.59 -4.74
CA PHE A 203 3.43 9.50 -4.51
C PHE A 203 3.96 8.48 -3.49
N SER A 204 5.25 8.15 -3.56
CA SER A 204 5.89 7.30 -2.55
C SER A 204 5.94 7.98 -1.17
N LEU A 205 6.15 9.29 -1.12
CA LEU A 205 6.11 10.04 0.15
C LEU A 205 4.71 10.08 0.76
N MET A 206 3.67 10.19 -0.06
CA MET A 206 2.24 10.18 0.33
C MET A 206 1.67 8.77 0.58
N ASP A 207 2.51 7.73 0.67
CA ASP A 207 2.10 6.35 0.93
C ASP A 207 1.10 5.78 -0.11
N VAL A 208 1.20 6.22 -1.37
CA VAL A 208 0.43 5.63 -2.47
C VAL A 208 0.81 4.16 -2.65
N SER A 209 -0.20 3.30 -2.81
CA SER A 209 0.02 1.86 -3.01
C SER A 209 0.84 1.59 -4.27
N PRO A 210 1.94 0.80 -4.18
CA PRO A 210 2.93 0.66 -5.25
C PRO A 210 2.39 0.00 -6.53
N SER A 211 1.55 -1.03 -6.43
CA SER A 211 0.86 -1.60 -7.59
C SER A 211 -0.38 -2.42 -7.24
N LYS A 212 -1.43 -2.31 -8.07
CA LYS A 212 -2.64 -3.14 -7.97
C LYS A 212 -2.34 -4.64 -8.16
N GLU A 213 -1.32 -4.97 -8.94
CA GLU A 213 -0.88 -6.35 -9.14
C GLU A 213 -0.30 -6.95 -7.86
N LEU A 214 0.51 -6.17 -7.15
CA LEU A 214 1.08 -6.59 -5.87
C LEU A 214 -0.03 -6.79 -4.82
N GLU A 215 -0.99 -5.88 -4.75
CA GLU A 215 -2.15 -6.00 -3.86
C GLU A 215 -2.95 -7.28 -4.15
N LYS A 216 -3.24 -7.57 -5.42
CA LYS A 216 -3.90 -8.82 -5.85
C LYS A 216 -3.08 -10.06 -5.45
N LYS A 217 -1.75 -10.01 -5.62
CA LYS A 217 -0.85 -11.10 -5.24
C LYS A 217 -0.90 -11.35 -3.73
N VAL A 218 -0.82 -10.29 -2.93
CA VAL A 218 -0.92 -10.35 -1.47
C VAL A 218 -2.29 -10.94 -1.07
N LYS A 219 -3.38 -10.45 -1.65
CA LYS A 219 -4.73 -10.98 -1.41
C LYS A 219 -4.81 -12.48 -1.65
N LYS A 220 -4.30 -12.94 -2.81
CA LYS A 220 -4.30 -14.36 -3.18
C LYS A 220 -3.49 -15.21 -2.19
N ILE A 221 -2.37 -14.70 -1.69
CA ILE A 221 -1.56 -15.38 -0.67
C ILE A 221 -2.35 -15.52 0.64
N ILE A 222 -2.94 -14.43 1.14
CA ILE A 222 -3.70 -14.45 2.40
C ILE A 222 -4.90 -15.39 2.29
N SER A 223 -5.69 -15.27 1.21
CA SER A 223 -6.88 -16.09 0.99
C SER A 223 -6.58 -17.58 0.79
N SER A 224 -5.32 -17.96 0.52
CA SER A 224 -4.92 -19.37 0.38
C SER A 224 -4.66 -20.07 1.72
N ILE A 225 -4.75 -19.35 2.85
CA ILE A 225 -4.44 -19.89 4.17
C ILE A 225 -5.70 -20.42 4.82
N SER A 226 -5.63 -21.68 5.29
CA SER A 226 -6.76 -22.33 5.97
C SER A 226 -7.14 -21.59 7.24
N GLY A 227 -8.45 -21.34 7.43
CA GLY A 227 -9.00 -20.58 8.54
C GLY A 227 -9.28 -19.10 8.23
N VAL A 228 -8.81 -18.60 7.09
CA VAL A 228 -9.19 -17.29 6.55
C VAL A 228 -10.51 -17.41 5.78
N GLU A 229 -11.53 -16.66 6.21
CA GLU A 229 -12.84 -16.64 5.58
C GLU A 229 -12.99 -15.48 4.59
N ASP A 230 -12.38 -14.32 4.88
CA ASP A 230 -12.40 -13.14 4.02
C ASP A 230 -11.20 -12.23 4.29
N VAL A 231 -10.82 -11.39 3.32
CA VAL A 231 -9.70 -10.45 3.40
C VAL A 231 -10.15 -9.09 2.90
N LYS A 232 -9.99 -8.07 3.75
CA LYS A 232 -10.41 -6.69 3.48
C LYS A 232 -9.27 -5.71 3.75
N HIS A 233 -9.39 -4.52 3.18
CA HIS A 233 -8.51 -3.37 3.48
C HIS A 233 -7.01 -3.71 3.38
N ILE A 234 -6.58 -4.27 2.25
CA ILE A 234 -5.15 -4.45 1.99
C ILE A 234 -4.56 -3.07 1.69
N MET A 235 -3.74 -2.59 2.61
CA MET A 235 -3.07 -1.30 2.49
C MET A 235 -1.58 -1.58 2.37
N LEU A 236 -0.97 -1.10 1.28
CA LEU A 236 0.45 -1.23 1.00
C LEU A 236 1.03 0.17 0.81
N ARG A 237 2.24 0.39 1.31
CA ARG A 237 2.96 1.65 1.13
C ARG A 237 4.45 1.41 0.94
N SER A 238 5.08 2.29 0.17
CA SER A 238 6.52 2.24 -0.10
C SER A 238 7.30 3.12 0.87
N SER A 239 8.50 2.68 1.25
CA SER A 239 9.45 3.44 2.05
C SER A 239 10.85 3.07 1.59
N GLY A 240 11.45 3.94 0.77
CA GLY A 240 12.64 3.64 0.00
C GLY A 240 12.45 2.36 -0.84
N PRO A 241 13.37 1.39 -0.78
CA PRO A 241 13.25 0.14 -1.53
C PRO A 241 12.32 -0.91 -0.89
N PHE A 242 11.75 -0.61 0.27
CA PHE A 242 10.95 -1.55 1.07
C PHE A 242 9.46 -1.24 1.00
N ILE A 243 8.63 -2.25 1.17
CA ILE A 243 7.17 -2.13 1.23
C ILE A 243 6.69 -2.51 2.62
N PHE A 244 5.81 -1.69 3.18
CA PHE A 244 5.09 -1.98 4.42
C PHE A 244 3.64 -2.24 4.07
N GLY A 245 3.03 -3.21 4.74
CA GLY A 245 1.64 -3.56 4.47
C GLY A 245 0.83 -3.87 5.71
N GLU A 246 -0.47 -3.79 5.57
CA GLU A 246 -1.43 -4.25 6.57
C GLU A 246 -2.71 -4.75 5.90
N SER A 247 -3.46 -5.58 6.62
CA SER A 247 -4.73 -6.14 6.12
C SER A 247 -5.66 -6.55 7.25
N HIS A 248 -6.96 -6.46 6.99
CA HIS A 248 -8.00 -6.98 7.86
C HIS A 248 -8.40 -8.37 7.40
N VAL A 249 -8.23 -9.37 8.26
CA VAL A 249 -8.46 -10.77 7.94
C VAL A 249 -9.59 -11.30 8.81
N LYS A 250 -10.62 -11.84 8.17
CA LYS A 250 -11.78 -12.41 8.86
C LYS A 250 -11.58 -13.88 9.11
N ILE A 251 -11.76 -14.30 10.36
CA ILE A 251 -11.71 -15.70 10.78
C ILE A 251 -12.99 -16.09 11.53
N ARG A 252 -13.23 -17.39 11.73
CA ARG A 252 -14.43 -17.86 12.44
C ARG A 252 -14.46 -17.35 13.88
N LYS A 253 -15.65 -16.95 14.35
CA LYS A 253 -15.88 -16.40 15.72
C LYS A 253 -15.35 -17.30 16.84
N HIS A 254 -15.49 -18.63 16.71
CA HIS A 254 -15.17 -19.59 17.76
C HIS A 254 -13.69 -20.01 17.82
N VAL A 255 -12.82 -19.35 17.05
CA VAL A 255 -11.38 -19.58 17.09
C VAL A 255 -10.81 -18.87 18.32
N ASN A 256 -10.03 -19.58 19.14
CA ASN A 256 -9.36 -18.99 20.29
C ASN A 256 -8.21 -18.04 19.84
N VAL A 257 -7.75 -17.19 20.76
CA VAL A 257 -6.73 -16.16 20.46
C VAL A 257 -5.42 -16.80 19.98
N ASN A 258 -4.98 -17.90 20.59
CA ASN A 258 -3.75 -18.59 20.18
C ASN A 258 -3.82 -19.05 18.72
N ARG A 259 -4.93 -19.68 18.32
CA ARG A 259 -5.11 -20.14 16.95
C ARG A 259 -5.28 -18.99 15.96
N ALA A 260 -5.90 -17.89 16.38
CA ALA A 260 -5.96 -16.67 15.59
C ALA A 260 -4.56 -16.10 15.34
N HIS A 261 -3.72 -16.06 16.38
CA HIS A 261 -2.32 -15.63 16.29
C HIS A 261 -1.50 -16.54 15.36
N GLU A 262 -1.63 -17.86 15.47
CA GLU A 262 -0.97 -18.81 14.54
C GLU A 262 -1.38 -18.59 13.07
N ILE A 263 -2.63 -18.20 12.81
CA ILE A 263 -3.09 -17.86 11.44
C ILE A 263 -2.40 -16.57 10.98
N ALA A 264 -2.33 -15.54 11.83
CA ALA A 264 -1.62 -14.31 11.50
C ALA A 264 -0.13 -14.54 11.23
N ASP A 265 0.57 -15.30 12.07
CA ASP A 265 1.99 -15.64 11.88
C ASP A 265 2.22 -16.35 10.54
N LYS A 266 1.38 -17.35 10.22
CA LYS A 266 1.44 -18.04 8.92
C LYS A 266 1.21 -17.10 7.74
N ILE A 267 0.32 -16.12 7.88
CA ILE A 267 0.11 -15.10 6.85
C ILE A 267 1.38 -14.28 6.67
N GLU A 268 1.95 -13.75 7.76
CA GLU A 268 3.16 -12.93 7.71
C GLU A 268 4.35 -13.68 7.09
N GLU A 269 4.58 -14.92 7.50
CA GLU A 269 5.64 -15.77 6.96
C GLU A 269 5.46 -16.03 5.47
N LYS A 270 4.23 -16.39 5.05
CA LYS A 270 3.94 -16.71 3.64
C LYS A 270 4.07 -15.47 2.77
N ILE A 271 3.68 -14.29 3.25
CA ILE A 271 3.90 -13.01 2.56
C ILE A 271 5.40 -12.73 2.41
N LYS A 272 6.16 -12.75 3.52
CA LYS A 272 7.61 -12.49 3.51
C LYS A 272 8.37 -13.44 2.58
N LYS A 273 7.95 -14.71 2.48
CA LYS A 273 8.56 -15.71 1.58
C LYS A 273 8.26 -15.45 0.10
N ASN A 274 7.03 -15.03 -0.24
CA ASN A 274 6.56 -14.89 -1.63
C ASN A 274 6.75 -13.48 -2.21
N VAL A 275 6.95 -12.47 -1.35
CA VAL A 275 7.13 -11.07 -1.73
C VAL A 275 8.31 -10.50 -0.95
N LYS A 276 9.51 -10.64 -1.52
CA LYS A 276 10.76 -10.26 -0.85
C LYS A 276 10.89 -8.75 -0.57
N GLN A 277 10.11 -7.92 -1.26
CA GLN A 277 10.08 -6.47 -1.03
C GLN A 277 9.29 -6.06 0.23
N ILE A 278 8.38 -6.91 0.71
CA ILE A 278 7.58 -6.61 1.90
C ILE A 278 8.45 -6.83 3.14
N GLU A 279 8.70 -5.74 3.83
CA GLU A 279 9.55 -5.66 5.01
C GLU A 279 8.80 -6.05 6.27
N SER A 280 7.62 -5.47 6.43
CA SER A 280 6.70 -5.74 7.54
C SER A 280 5.28 -5.79 7.00
N PHE A 281 4.49 -6.73 7.55
CA PHE A 281 3.08 -6.86 7.22
C PHE A 281 2.30 -7.10 8.52
N THR A 282 1.33 -6.24 8.82
CA THR A 282 0.53 -6.34 10.05
C THR A 282 -0.86 -6.88 9.76
N ILE A 283 -1.32 -7.83 10.57
CA ILE A 283 -2.63 -8.45 10.42
C ILE A 283 -3.57 -8.00 11.53
N HIS A 284 -4.68 -7.36 11.15
CA HIS A 284 -5.79 -7.12 12.05
C HIS A 284 -6.83 -8.24 11.89
N ILE A 285 -7.12 -8.97 12.97
CA ILE A 285 -8.05 -10.09 12.94
C ILE A 285 -9.46 -9.62 13.30
N GLU A 286 -10.41 -9.94 12.43
CA GLU A 286 -11.84 -9.67 12.64
C GLU A 286 -12.67 -10.95 12.69
N PRO A 287 -13.78 -10.98 13.44
CA PRO A 287 -14.71 -12.10 13.39
C PRO A 287 -15.52 -12.09 12.09
N PHE A 288 -15.55 -13.22 11.39
CA PHE A 288 -16.41 -13.46 10.25
C PHE A 288 -17.88 -13.60 10.69
N LYS A 289 -18.77 -12.82 10.04
CA LYS A 289 -20.22 -12.97 10.19
C LYS A 289 -20.73 -13.91 9.10
N SER A 290 -21.04 -15.15 9.46
CA SER A 290 -21.63 -16.11 8.55
C SER A 290 -23.02 -15.63 8.07
N PRO A 291 -23.35 -15.80 6.77
CA PRO A 291 -24.71 -15.58 6.27
C PRO A 291 -25.71 -16.62 6.83
N LYS A 292 -25.20 -17.76 7.33
CA LYS A 292 -26.00 -18.78 8.01
C LYS A 292 -26.11 -18.45 9.49
N GLN A 293 -27.34 -18.24 9.96
CA GLN A 293 -27.67 -17.93 11.34
C GLN A 293 -28.64 -18.97 11.89
N LYS A 294 -28.36 -19.45 13.10
CA LYS A 294 -29.26 -20.29 13.87
C LYS A 294 -29.71 -19.48 15.07
N ILE A 295 -30.96 -19.06 15.01
CA ILE A 295 -31.56 -18.10 15.92
C ILE A 295 -32.45 -18.84 16.91
N VAL A 296 -32.48 -18.40 18.16
CA VAL A 296 -33.48 -18.85 19.13
C VAL A 296 -34.33 -17.69 19.63
N ILE A 297 -35.64 -17.93 19.72
CA ILE A 297 -36.62 -16.97 20.23
C ILE A 297 -37.50 -17.67 21.29
N PRO A 298 -37.67 -17.08 22.48
CA PRO A 298 -38.56 -17.62 23.51
C PRO A 298 -40.03 -17.33 23.15
N ILE A 299 -40.88 -18.34 23.23
CA ILE A 299 -42.31 -18.24 22.87
C ILE A 299 -43.21 -18.84 23.96
N LYS A 300 -44.46 -18.36 24.02
CA LYS A 300 -45.48 -18.85 24.99
C LYS A 300 -46.22 -20.08 24.48
N GLN A 301 -46.68 -20.07 23.24
CA GLN A 301 -47.43 -21.17 22.63
C GLN A 301 -46.85 -21.52 21.27
N ASN A 302 -47.00 -22.78 20.85
CA ASN A 302 -46.47 -23.26 19.59
C ASN A 302 -47.50 -23.08 18.47
N ASN A 303 -47.49 -21.90 17.84
CA ASN A 303 -48.27 -21.59 16.64
C ASN A 303 -47.31 -21.35 15.45
N GLY A 304 -46.17 -22.06 15.41
CA GLY A 304 -45.16 -21.87 14.38
C GLY A 304 -44.57 -20.45 14.37
N LEU A 305 -44.48 -19.82 13.20
CA LEU A 305 -43.94 -18.46 13.05
C LEU A 305 -44.88 -17.36 13.57
N ASP A 306 -46.16 -17.65 13.80
CA ASP A 306 -47.11 -16.70 14.37
C ASP A 306 -47.16 -16.74 15.90
N SER A 307 -46.32 -17.59 16.51
CA SER A 307 -46.18 -17.71 17.97
C SER A 307 -45.85 -16.37 18.62
N ALA A 308 -46.52 -16.07 19.74
CA ALA A 308 -46.26 -14.89 20.55
C ALA A 308 -44.91 -15.02 21.28
N VAL A 309 -44.08 -13.99 21.15
CA VAL A 309 -42.76 -13.88 21.80
C VAL A 309 -42.95 -13.49 23.27
N ILE A 310 -42.18 -14.11 24.16
CA ILE A 310 -42.22 -13.79 25.59
C ILE A 310 -40.99 -12.98 26.02
N ASP A 311 -41.19 -12.03 26.92
CA ASP A 311 -40.12 -11.14 27.36
C ASP A 311 -39.10 -11.84 28.26
N HIS A 312 -39.56 -12.75 29.12
CA HIS A 312 -38.72 -13.47 30.07
C HIS A 312 -38.18 -14.78 29.49
N PHE A 313 -36.95 -14.75 28.97
CA PHE A 313 -36.29 -15.92 28.39
C PHE A 313 -36.35 -17.19 29.25
N GLY A 314 -35.99 -17.10 30.55
CA GLY A 314 -35.90 -18.26 31.43
C GLY A 314 -37.25 -18.91 31.80
N ARG A 315 -38.35 -18.16 31.66
CA ARG A 315 -39.72 -18.61 31.98
C ARG A 315 -40.56 -18.93 30.73
N ALA A 316 -39.94 -18.89 29.55
CA ALA A 316 -40.59 -19.27 28.32
C ALA A 316 -41.09 -20.72 28.37
N ASP A 317 -42.24 -20.97 27.77
CA ASP A 317 -42.81 -22.32 27.66
C ASP A 317 -42.04 -23.13 26.63
N ASN A 318 -41.70 -22.51 25.49
CA ASN A 318 -40.97 -23.14 24.41
C ASN A 318 -39.92 -22.19 23.82
N PHE A 319 -38.96 -22.77 23.11
CA PHE A 319 -38.00 -22.07 22.28
C PHE A 319 -38.20 -22.48 20.83
N ILE A 320 -38.39 -21.50 19.94
CA ILE A 320 -38.35 -21.72 18.51
C ILE A 320 -36.93 -21.48 18.00
N PHE A 321 -36.41 -22.44 17.25
CA PHE A 321 -35.12 -22.38 16.58
C PHE A 321 -35.35 -22.15 15.10
N VAL A 322 -34.70 -21.15 14.53
CA VAL A 322 -34.88 -20.75 13.14
C VAL A 322 -33.52 -20.73 12.45
N ASN A 323 -33.39 -21.48 11.36
CA ASN A 323 -32.22 -21.43 10.50
C ASN A 323 -32.49 -20.43 9.38
N ILE A 324 -31.70 -19.36 9.35
CA ILE A 324 -31.68 -18.37 8.29
C ILE A 324 -30.41 -18.56 7.47
N ASP A 325 -30.54 -18.51 6.15
CA ASP A 325 -29.40 -18.41 5.23
C ASP A 325 -29.64 -17.24 4.30
N SER A 326 -28.70 -16.29 4.26
CA SER A 326 -28.74 -15.16 3.33
C SER A 326 -30.07 -14.40 3.39
N LYS A 327 -30.53 -14.11 4.61
CA LYS A 327 -31.80 -13.43 4.92
C LYS A 327 -33.08 -14.19 4.56
N LYS A 328 -33.01 -15.47 4.19
CA LYS A 328 -34.18 -16.33 3.94
C LYS A 328 -34.30 -17.39 5.03
N ILE A 329 -35.51 -17.59 5.53
CA ILE A 329 -35.83 -18.68 6.47
C ILE A 329 -35.74 -20.00 5.70
N LYS A 330 -34.92 -20.94 6.17
CA LYS A 330 -34.74 -22.27 5.56
C LYS A 330 -35.54 -23.34 6.29
N SER A 331 -35.51 -23.32 7.62
CA SER A 331 -36.27 -24.24 8.45
C SER A 331 -36.45 -23.68 9.85
N PHE A 332 -37.45 -24.20 10.57
CA PHE A 332 -37.62 -23.93 11.99
C PHE A 332 -38.13 -25.18 12.71
N TYR A 333 -37.88 -25.24 14.01
CA TYR A 333 -38.43 -26.27 14.89
C TYR A 333 -38.58 -25.71 16.30
N VAL A 334 -39.45 -26.32 17.10
CA VAL A 334 -39.77 -25.86 18.46
C VAL A 334 -39.37 -26.93 19.46
N LYS A 335 -38.75 -26.52 20.57
CA LYS A 335 -38.49 -27.40 21.73
C LYS A 335 -39.07 -26.79 23.00
N LYS A 336 -39.70 -27.62 23.83
CA LYS A 336 -40.22 -27.22 25.15
C LYS A 336 -39.06 -26.86 26.08
N ASN A 337 -39.25 -25.84 26.93
CA ASN A 337 -38.26 -25.48 27.94
C ASN A 337 -38.42 -26.39 29.18
N PRO A 338 -37.48 -27.32 29.44
CA PRO A 338 -37.59 -28.24 30.57
C PRO A 338 -37.31 -27.57 31.92
N PHE A 339 -36.82 -26.32 31.92
CA PHE A 339 -36.38 -25.61 33.12
C PHE A 339 -37.32 -24.48 33.56
N LYS A 340 -38.51 -24.36 32.93
CA LYS A 340 -39.48 -23.31 33.25
C LYS A 340 -39.84 -23.27 34.73
N GLU A 341 -40.07 -24.41 35.36
CA GLU A 341 -40.53 -24.54 36.75
C GLU A 341 -39.40 -24.50 37.78
N LYS A 342 -38.15 -24.47 37.32
CA LYS A 342 -36.99 -24.47 38.22
C LYS A 342 -37.00 -23.21 39.09
N LYS A 343 -36.97 -23.38 40.41
CA LYS A 343 -37.03 -22.26 41.36
C LYS A 343 -35.79 -21.35 41.28
N VAL A 344 -34.60 -21.94 41.17
CA VAL A 344 -33.32 -21.22 41.20
C VAL A 344 -32.57 -21.32 39.86
N ARG A 345 -32.08 -20.19 39.36
CA ARG A 345 -31.24 -20.08 38.15
C ARG A 345 -31.86 -20.72 36.89
N ALA A 346 -33.19 -20.67 36.74
CA ALA A 346 -33.90 -21.16 35.56
C ALA A 346 -33.33 -20.60 34.25
N GLY A 347 -33.03 -19.29 34.21
CA GLY A 347 -32.42 -18.64 33.04
C GLY A 347 -31.05 -19.20 32.65
N LEU A 348 -30.19 -19.56 33.59
CA LEU A 348 -28.89 -20.16 33.29
C LEU A 348 -29.06 -21.58 32.73
N SER A 349 -29.97 -22.38 33.30
CA SER A 349 -30.26 -23.72 32.78
C SER A 349 -30.86 -23.68 31.37
N ALA A 350 -31.77 -22.73 31.11
CA ALA A 350 -32.30 -22.48 29.77
C ALA A 350 -31.20 -22.03 28.78
N VAL A 351 -30.27 -21.17 29.20
CA VAL A 351 -29.12 -20.77 28.35
C VAL A 351 -28.26 -21.98 27.99
N LYS A 352 -27.88 -22.81 28.96
CA LYS A 352 -27.10 -24.04 28.71
C LYS A 352 -27.83 -25.01 27.78
N PHE A 353 -29.16 -25.07 27.85
CA PHE A 353 -29.98 -25.87 26.93
C PHE A 353 -29.92 -25.35 25.49
N VAL A 354 -30.14 -24.05 25.27
CA VAL A 354 -30.15 -23.51 23.90
C VAL A 354 -28.75 -23.45 23.28
N ILE A 355 -27.68 -23.29 24.06
CA ILE A 355 -26.29 -23.32 23.57
C ILE A 355 -25.94 -24.69 22.98
N LYS A 356 -26.46 -25.80 23.55
CA LYS A 356 -26.24 -27.15 23.00
C LYS A 356 -26.76 -27.30 21.57
N GLU A 357 -27.72 -26.47 21.16
CA GLU A 357 -28.25 -26.43 19.80
C GLU A 357 -27.34 -25.67 18.82
N LYS A 358 -26.16 -25.19 19.26
CA LYS A 358 -25.18 -24.43 18.45
C LYS A 358 -25.79 -23.18 17.80
N ILE A 359 -26.59 -22.45 18.57
CA ILE A 359 -27.14 -21.15 18.16
C ILE A 359 -26.01 -20.12 18.04
N ASN A 360 -26.21 -19.11 17.20
CA ASN A 360 -25.31 -17.97 17.09
C ASN A 360 -25.99 -16.62 17.37
N LEU A 361 -27.31 -16.62 17.49
CA LEU A 361 -28.10 -15.44 17.83
C LEU A 361 -29.28 -15.80 18.73
N LEU A 362 -29.54 -14.98 19.75
CA LEU A 362 -30.71 -15.08 20.62
C LEU A 362 -31.46 -13.75 20.63
N ILE A 363 -32.79 -13.81 20.49
CA ILE A 363 -33.63 -12.60 20.54
C ILE A 363 -34.54 -12.68 21.76
N THR A 364 -34.49 -11.67 22.64
CA THR A 364 -35.33 -11.62 23.84
C THR A 364 -35.46 -10.19 24.36
N GLN A 365 -36.52 -9.87 25.08
CA GLN A 365 -36.68 -8.55 25.71
C GLN A 365 -35.85 -8.43 26.98
N GLN A 366 -35.85 -9.47 27.80
CA GLN A 366 -35.24 -9.45 29.12
C GLN A 366 -34.27 -10.60 29.34
N MET A 367 -33.08 -10.25 29.83
CA MET A 367 -32.01 -11.19 30.12
C MET A 367 -31.36 -10.84 31.46
N GLY A 368 -31.26 -11.83 32.32
CA GLY A 368 -30.51 -11.71 33.57
C GLY A 368 -29.00 -11.73 33.32
N ASP A 369 -28.26 -11.09 34.22
CA ASP A 369 -26.81 -10.91 34.18
C ASP A 369 -26.01 -12.20 33.89
N ILE A 370 -26.19 -13.24 34.69
CA ILE A 370 -25.48 -14.52 34.53
C ILE A 370 -25.78 -15.17 33.17
N SER A 371 -27.04 -15.11 32.72
CA SER A 371 -27.46 -15.65 31.42
C SER A 371 -26.83 -14.86 30.26
N PHE A 372 -26.78 -13.53 30.38
CA PHE A 372 -26.17 -12.64 29.40
C PHE A 372 -24.69 -12.96 29.21
N HIS A 373 -23.91 -13.00 30.29
CA HIS A 373 -22.49 -13.31 30.23
C HIS A 373 -22.23 -14.72 29.69
N THR A 374 -22.99 -15.73 30.14
CA THR A 374 -22.84 -17.11 29.64
C THR A 374 -23.05 -17.22 28.12
N LEU A 375 -24.03 -16.50 27.56
CA LEU A 375 -24.25 -16.46 26.10
C LEU A 375 -23.11 -15.75 25.37
N ARG A 376 -22.61 -14.64 25.91
CA ARG A 376 -21.50 -13.86 25.33
C ARG A 376 -20.20 -14.66 25.32
N ASP A 377 -19.90 -15.39 26.40
CA ASP A 377 -18.74 -16.28 26.49
C ASP A 377 -18.80 -17.42 25.46
N ASN A 378 -20.02 -17.81 25.05
CA ASN A 378 -20.25 -18.78 23.98
C ASN A 378 -20.46 -18.12 22.60
N LEU A 379 -20.13 -16.83 22.47
CA LEU A 379 -20.15 -16.06 21.22
C LEU A 379 -21.53 -15.97 20.55
N VAL A 380 -22.59 -16.06 21.36
CA VAL A 380 -23.97 -15.84 20.93
C VAL A 380 -24.27 -14.35 20.98
N ASP A 381 -24.66 -13.77 19.85
CA ASP A 381 -25.12 -12.39 19.81
C ASP A 381 -26.56 -12.30 20.37
N ILE A 382 -26.83 -11.27 21.17
CA ILE A 382 -28.14 -11.10 21.82
C ILE A 382 -28.77 -9.83 21.27
N TYR A 383 -30.03 -9.92 20.81
CA TYR A 383 -30.80 -8.79 20.29
C TYR A 383 -32.07 -8.58 21.10
N LYS A 384 -32.47 -7.33 21.27
CA LYS A 384 -33.73 -6.95 21.88
C LYS A 384 -34.86 -7.21 20.91
N THR A 385 -35.96 -7.80 21.40
CA THR A 385 -37.12 -8.07 20.54
C THR A 385 -37.83 -6.76 20.14
N LYS A 386 -38.30 -6.69 18.90
CA LYS A 386 -39.17 -5.63 18.39
C LYS A 386 -40.28 -6.30 17.59
N GLY A 387 -41.46 -6.42 18.20
CA GLY A 387 -42.59 -7.15 17.63
C GLY A 387 -43.21 -8.14 18.62
N LYS A 388 -44.46 -8.54 18.38
CA LYS A 388 -45.22 -9.44 19.26
C LYS A 388 -45.18 -10.91 18.81
N THR A 389 -44.95 -11.16 17.52
CA THR A 389 -44.90 -12.51 16.92
C THR A 389 -43.51 -12.84 16.41
N VAL A 390 -43.18 -14.12 16.33
CA VAL A 390 -41.90 -14.60 15.80
C VAL A 390 -41.65 -14.07 14.38
N LYS A 391 -42.65 -14.12 13.51
CA LYS A 391 -42.59 -13.60 12.13
C LYS A 391 -42.16 -12.14 12.09
N ASN A 392 -42.81 -11.26 12.85
CA ASN A 392 -42.48 -9.84 12.89
C ASN A 392 -41.05 -9.59 13.41
N VAL A 393 -40.62 -10.38 14.40
CA VAL A 393 -39.26 -10.28 14.95
C VAL A 393 -38.22 -10.71 13.91
N LEU A 394 -38.46 -11.80 13.18
CA LEU A 394 -37.57 -12.26 12.12
C LEU A 394 -37.52 -11.27 10.95
N GLU A 395 -38.65 -10.68 10.56
CA GLU A 395 -38.70 -9.62 9.55
C GLU A 395 -37.86 -8.41 9.98
N ASN A 396 -37.98 -7.98 11.25
CA ASN A 396 -37.16 -6.90 11.79
C ASN A 396 -35.67 -7.27 11.84
N LEU A 397 -35.31 -8.51 12.15
CA LEU A 397 -33.93 -8.98 12.08
C LEU A 397 -33.38 -8.90 10.65
N ILE A 398 -34.14 -9.41 9.67
CA ILE A 398 -33.76 -9.44 8.24
C ILE A 398 -33.57 -8.01 7.70
N LYS A 399 -34.39 -7.07 8.18
CA LYS A 399 -34.30 -5.62 7.90
C LYS A 399 -33.22 -4.89 8.71
N ASN A 400 -32.49 -5.58 9.60
CA ASN A 400 -31.50 -5.00 10.52
C ASN A 400 -32.08 -3.92 11.48
N ASN A 401 -33.36 -4.03 11.84
CA ASN A 401 -34.08 -3.08 12.70
C ASN A 401 -34.09 -3.48 14.19
N LEU A 402 -33.31 -4.50 14.58
CA LEU A 402 -33.18 -4.94 15.97
C LEU A 402 -31.92 -4.36 16.60
N GLU A 403 -32.06 -3.92 17.85
CA GLU A 403 -30.96 -3.40 18.65
C GLU A 403 -30.20 -4.55 19.32
N LYS A 404 -28.87 -4.51 19.27
CA LYS A 404 -28.03 -5.50 19.95
C LYS A 404 -27.99 -5.16 21.45
N LEU A 405 -28.23 -6.14 22.30
CA LEU A 405 -28.07 -5.98 23.74
C LEU A 405 -26.59 -6.03 24.11
N GLU A 406 -26.06 -4.89 24.56
CA GLU A 406 -24.67 -4.76 25.03
C GLU A 406 -24.51 -4.98 26.54
N LYS A 407 -25.59 -4.85 27.30
CA LYS A 407 -25.63 -5.03 28.75
C LYS A 407 -26.86 -5.86 29.15
N PRO A 408 -26.82 -6.57 30.28
CA PRO A 408 -27.99 -7.27 30.80
C PRO A 408 -29.11 -6.28 31.14
N THR A 409 -30.35 -6.65 30.80
CA THR A 409 -31.54 -5.82 31.07
C THR A 409 -32.11 -6.03 32.46
N ARG A 410 -31.69 -7.08 33.18
CA ARG A 410 -32.07 -7.35 34.56
C ARG A 410 -30.83 -7.62 35.41
N ARG A 411 -30.48 -6.67 36.27
CA ARG A 411 -29.51 -6.90 37.37
C ARG A 411 -30.23 -7.61 38.51
N LYS A 412 -29.51 -8.47 39.25
CA LYS A 412 -30.04 -8.99 40.51
C LYS A 412 -30.30 -7.82 41.44
N GLU A 413 -31.50 -7.77 42.02
CA GLU A 413 -31.63 -7.36 43.43
C GLU A 413 -31.13 -8.51 44.31
#